data_AF-A0A9W7CRS0-F1
#
_entry.id   AF-A0A9W7CRS0-F1
#
_cell.length_a   1.000
_cell.length_b   1.000
_cell.length_c   1.000
_cell.angle_alpha   90.00
_cell.angle_beta   90.00
_cell.angle_gamma   90.00
#
_symmetry.space_group_name_H-M   'P 1'
#
loop_
_entity.id
_entity.type
_entity.pdbx_description
1 polymer ?
#
loop_
_entity_poly.entity_id
_entity_poly.type
_entity_poly.pdbx_seq_one_letter_code
_entity_poly.pdbx_strand_id
1 'polypeptide(L)'
;MPPRDTQTSDPCFTGGLPQADEHRLQLIVQPIIKSTVGQRDPSGKTLDFVANGATFDAITHKLWLKFSDRVNGVATKQDDTWSIAPPTEHACNHVMQFKWNRHLVPTLKSEQAWNFWVVSLRVETVMLLIYEYGLGIPNARVDEEVLRASVRPENIGATAESSARDVVEKLQDIWGRTSQGTTATWPMWANAITRNLNRYTWDSAILDPPIRPILAQS
;
A
#
# COMPACT_ATOMS: atom_id res chain seq x y z
N MET A 1 -46.99 11.36 -58.48
CA MET A 1 -45.62 10.84 -58.73
C MET A 1 -44.73 12.00 -59.12
N PRO A 2 -43.67 12.33 -58.34
CA PRO A 2 -42.58 13.20 -58.75
C PRO A 2 -41.35 12.38 -59.22
N PRO A 3 -40.34 13.02 -59.84
CA PRO A 3 -38.93 12.81 -59.45
C PRO A 3 -38.20 14.16 -59.23
N ARG A 4 -37.38 14.29 -58.15
CA ARG A 4 -35.89 14.20 -58.09
C ARG A 4 -35.17 15.26 -58.95
N ASP A 5 -34.19 16.04 -58.50
CA ASP A 5 -33.32 16.14 -57.30
C ASP A 5 -33.00 17.65 -57.14
N THR A 6 -32.57 18.18 -56.00
CA THR A 6 -31.15 18.38 -55.73
C THR A 6 -30.93 18.62 -54.24
N GLN A 7 -30.10 17.75 -53.70
CA GLN A 7 -29.54 17.70 -52.37
C GLN A 7 -28.41 18.73 -52.25
N THR A 8 -28.56 19.73 -51.37
CA THR A 8 -27.41 20.47 -50.81
C THR A 8 -27.14 19.88 -49.44
N SER A 9 -26.07 19.10 -49.38
CA SER A 9 -25.54 18.47 -48.17
C SER A 9 -24.75 19.52 -47.40
N ASP A 10 -25.34 20.11 -46.36
CA ASP A 10 -24.54 20.72 -45.30
C ASP A 10 -23.98 19.59 -44.42
N PRO A 11 -22.65 19.53 -44.20
CA PRO A 11 -22.08 18.51 -43.35
C PRO A 11 -22.54 18.73 -41.92
N CYS A 12 -23.22 17.71 -41.41
CA CYS A 12 -23.52 17.50 -40.02
C CYS A 12 -22.32 17.93 -39.17
N PHE A 13 -22.47 19.01 -38.41
CA PHE A 13 -21.64 19.27 -37.24
C PHE A 13 -21.82 18.07 -36.32
N THR A 14 -21.01 17.03 -36.52
CA THR A 14 -20.66 16.09 -35.46
C THR A 14 -19.67 16.83 -34.56
N GLY A 15 -20.14 17.92 -33.94
CA GLY A 15 -19.56 18.36 -32.69
C GLY A 15 -19.71 17.17 -31.78
N GLY A 16 -18.58 16.52 -31.47
CA GLY A 16 -18.55 15.44 -30.49
C GLY A 16 -19.40 15.90 -29.32
N LEU A 17 -20.45 15.15 -29.03
CA LEU A 17 -21.12 15.22 -27.75
C LEU A 17 -19.99 15.31 -26.72
N PRO A 18 -19.97 16.33 -25.83
CA PRO A 18 -19.08 16.25 -24.68
C PRO A 18 -19.38 14.90 -24.06
N GLN A 19 -18.41 14.00 -24.14
CA GLN A 19 -18.48 12.68 -23.56
C GLN A 19 -19.01 12.89 -22.16
N ALA A 20 -20.19 12.32 -21.92
CA ALA A 20 -21.04 12.61 -20.78
C ALA A 20 -20.21 12.92 -19.54
N ASP A 21 -20.55 14.01 -18.84
CA ASP A 21 -20.25 14.14 -17.41
C ASP A 21 -20.90 12.93 -16.70
N GLU A 22 -20.22 11.79 -16.73
CA GLU A 22 -20.55 10.61 -15.95
C GLU A 22 -20.32 11.00 -14.49
N HIS A 23 -21.40 11.48 -13.85
CA HIS A 23 -21.59 11.69 -12.41
C HIS A 23 -20.28 11.66 -11.61
N ARG A 24 -19.41 12.65 -11.81
CA ARG A 24 -18.12 12.69 -11.10
C ARG A 24 -18.40 13.09 -9.67
N LEU A 25 -18.27 12.12 -8.78
CA LEU A 25 -18.28 12.35 -7.34
C LEU A 25 -17.04 13.16 -6.96
N GLN A 26 -17.23 14.12 -6.07
CA GLN A 26 -16.18 14.96 -5.53
C GLN A 26 -16.26 14.93 -4.00
N LEU A 27 -15.15 14.60 -3.37
CA LEU A 27 -15.00 14.60 -1.92
C LEU A 27 -13.84 15.52 -1.53
N ILE A 28 -14.13 16.51 -0.70
CA ILE A 28 -13.13 17.38 -0.11
C ILE A 28 -12.81 16.83 1.27
N VAL A 29 -11.54 16.50 1.49
CA VAL A 29 -11.07 15.95 2.76
C VAL A 29 -10.03 16.84 3.41
N GLN A 30 -10.09 16.92 4.73
CA GLN A 30 -9.06 17.49 5.57
C GLN A 30 -8.36 16.36 6.32
N PRO A 31 -7.14 15.96 5.91
CA PRO A 31 -6.43 14.85 6.53
C PRO A 31 -5.90 15.21 7.91
N ILE A 32 -5.94 14.23 8.82
CA ILE A 32 -5.39 14.29 10.17
C ILE A 32 -4.65 12.97 10.43
N ILE A 33 -3.35 13.05 10.71
CA ILE A 33 -2.53 11.89 11.03
C ILE A 33 -2.60 11.62 12.54
N LYS A 34 -2.77 10.36 12.92
CA LYS A 34 -2.87 9.91 14.31
C LYS A 34 -2.06 8.63 14.51
N SER A 35 -1.29 8.58 15.59
CA SER A 35 -0.59 7.36 15.99
C SER A 35 -1.55 6.35 16.62
N THR A 36 -2.59 6.84 17.31
CA THR A 36 -3.59 5.99 18.00
C THR A 36 -5.02 6.50 17.80
N VAL A 37 -6.00 5.60 17.90
CA VAL A 37 -7.43 5.94 17.77
C VAL A 37 -7.86 6.98 18.82
N GLY A 38 -7.38 6.83 20.06
CA GLY A 38 -7.70 7.71 21.18
C GLY A 38 -7.00 9.07 21.18
N GLN A 39 -6.05 9.34 20.26
CA GLN A 39 -5.38 10.63 20.18
C GLN A 39 -6.39 11.75 19.91
N ARG A 40 -6.25 12.92 20.55
CA ARG A 40 -7.13 14.06 20.25
C ARG A 40 -6.81 14.62 18.87
N ASP A 41 -7.84 15.07 18.17
CA ASP A 41 -7.67 15.69 16.86
C ASP A 41 -6.83 16.98 17.05
N PRO A 42 -5.68 17.10 16.38
CA PRO A 42 -4.87 18.31 16.45
C PRO A 42 -5.65 19.49 15.87
N SER A 43 -5.70 20.62 16.59
CA SER A 43 -6.38 21.84 16.16
C SER A 43 -5.59 22.64 15.10
N GLY A 44 -4.65 22.00 14.41
CA GLY A 44 -3.81 22.60 13.39
C GLY A 44 -4.55 22.69 12.05
N LYS A 45 -4.37 23.81 11.35
CA LYS A 45 -4.98 24.02 10.02
C LYS A 45 -4.26 23.14 8.99
N THR A 46 -4.80 21.97 8.69
CA THR A 46 -4.34 21.11 7.58
C THR A 46 -4.88 21.61 6.24
N LEU A 47 -4.16 21.31 5.16
CA LEU A 47 -4.55 21.67 3.80
C LEU A 47 -5.60 20.70 3.27
N ASP A 48 -6.66 21.23 2.69
CA ASP A 48 -7.71 20.43 2.08
C ASP A 48 -7.20 19.71 0.82
N PHE A 49 -7.65 18.48 0.63
CA PHE A 49 -7.38 17.67 -0.55
C PHE A 49 -8.69 17.29 -1.23
N VAL A 50 -8.74 17.42 -2.55
CA VAL A 50 -9.93 17.13 -3.35
C VAL A 50 -9.72 15.83 -4.13
N ALA A 51 -10.54 14.83 -3.83
CA ALA A 51 -10.58 13.56 -4.54
C ALA A 51 -11.83 13.49 -5.42
N ASN A 52 -11.62 13.24 -6.72
CA ASN A 52 -12.72 13.12 -7.69
C ASN A 52 -12.71 11.73 -8.33
N GLY A 53 -13.88 11.13 -8.56
CA GLY A 53 -13.98 9.80 -9.18
C GLY A 53 -15.40 9.50 -9.67
N ALA A 54 -15.55 8.51 -10.57
CA ALA A 54 -16.88 8.04 -10.98
C ALA A 54 -17.57 7.22 -9.86
N THR A 55 -16.79 6.64 -8.95
CA THR A 55 -17.25 5.86 -7.80
C THR A 55 -16.49 6.23 -6.53
N PHE A 56 -17.03 5.85 -5.37
CA PHE A 56 -16.32 5.98 -4.11
C PHE A 56 -15.03 5.15 -4.06
N ASP A 57 -14.99 4.02 -4.74
CA ASP A 57 -13.76 3.21 -4.87
C ASP A 57 -12.65 4.00 -5.58
N ALA A 58 -12.97 4.68 -6.68
CA ALA A 58 -12.03 5.56 -7.37
C ALA A 58 -11.57 6.76 -6.51
N ILE A 59 -12.44 7.27 -5.64
CA ILE A 59 -12.08 8.29 -4.64
C ILE A 59 -11.13 7.69 -3.59
N THR A 60 -11.44 6.50 -3.08
CA THR A 60 -10.65 5.79 -2.06
C THR A 60 -9.26 5.45 -2.58
N HIS A 61 -9.14 4.96 -3.81
CA HIS A 61 -7.86 4.71 -4.49
C HIS A 61 -6.99 5.97 -4.54
N LYS A 62 -7.58 7.14 -4.87
CA LYS A 62 -6.83 8.41 -4.89
C LYS A 62 -6.39 8.87 -3.51
N LEU A 63 -7.23 8.69 -2.49
CA LEU A 63 -6.87 8.97 -1.10
C LEU A 63 -5.74 8.05 -0.65
N TRP A 64 -5.80 6.77 -0.99
CA TRP A 64 -4.76 5.79 -0.72
C TRP A 64 -3.43 6.19 -1.37
N LEU A 65 -3.41 6.46 -2.67
CA LEU A 65 -2.21 6.91 -3.38
C LEU A 65 -1.62 8.19 -2.76
N LYS A 66 -2.47 9.09 -2.25
CA LYS A 66 -2.02 10.37 -1.70
C LYS A 66 -1.44 10.26 -0.28
N PHE A 67 -1.95 9.35 0.53
CA PHE A 67 -1.67 9.30 1.97
C PHE A 67 -1.08 7.99 2.47
N SER A 68 -0.86 7.00 1.59
CA SER A 68 -0.22 5.72 1.95
C SER A 68 1.20 5.88 2.50
N ASP A 69 1.93 6.91 2.07
CA ASP A 69 3.25 7.30 2.60
C ASP A 69 3.20 7.70 4.09
N ARG A 70 2.02 8.04 4.61
CA ARG A 70 1.78 8.39 6.01
C ARG A 70 1.34 7.21 6.87
N VAL A 71 1.15 6.04 6.28
CA VAL A 71 0.80 4.81 6.99
C VAL A 71 2.07 3.97 7.14
N ASN A 72 2.50 3.74 8.38
CA ASN A 72 3.72 2.97 8.68
C ASN A 72 3.45 1.45 8.58
N GLY A 73 2.21 1.02 8.82
CA GLY A 73 1.81 -0.38 8.69
C GLY A 73 0.41 -0.64 9.19
N VAL A 74 0.03 -1.92 9.24
CA VAL A 74 -1.26 -2.36 9.80
C VAL A 74 -0.98 -3.32 10.94
N ALA A 75 -1.21 -2.86 12.16
CA ALA A 75 -1.06 -3.68 13.36
C ALA A 75 -2.24 -4.68 13.45
N THR A 76 -1.91 -5.96 13.42
CA THR A 76 -2.86 -7.06 13.58
C THR A 76 -2.39 -7.96 14.72
N LYS A 77 -3.32 -8.31 15.61
CA LYS A 77 -3.05 -9.25 16.70
C LYS A 77 -3.48 -10.65 16.27
N GLN A 78 -2.54 -11.58 16.21
CA GLN A 78 -2.78 -13.00 15.92
C GLN A 78 -2.17 -13.84 17.05
N ASP A 79 -2.95 -14.74 17.64
CA ASP A 79 -2.50 -15.65 18.70
C ASP A 79 -1.75 -14.94 19.84
N ASP A 80 -2.34 -13.85 20.34
CA ASP A 80 -1.76 -12.95 21.35
C ASP A 80 -0.43 -12.26 20.99
N THR A 81 0.02 -12.39 19.76
CA THR A 81 1.22 -11.74 19.23
C THR A 81 0.84 -10.61 18.28
N TRP A 82 1.43 -9.44 18.50
CA TRP A 82 1.29 -8.31 17.57
C TRP A 82 2.20 -8.51 16.37
N SER A 83 1.65 -8.30 15.18
CA SER A 83 2.42 -8.22 13.94
C SER A 83 2.04 -6.95 13.19
N ILE A 84 3.01 -6.36 12.49
CA ILE A 84 2.78 -5.23 11.60
C ILE A 84 2.88 -5.74 10.17
N ALA A 85 1.77 -5.72 9.46
CA ALA A 85 1.74 -6.04 8.04
C ALA A 85 2.00 -4.77 7.20
N PRO A 86 2.57 -4.91 5.98
CA PRO A 86 2.65 -3.79 5.05
C PRO A 86 1.27 -3.20 4.76
N PRO A 87 1.15 -1.86 4.65
CA PRO A 87 -0.10 -1.23 4.28
C PRO A 87 -0.43 -1.57 2.83
N THR A 88 -1.56 -2.23 2.60
CA THR A 88 -2.10 -2.52 1.27
C THR A 88 -3.37 -1.71 1.06
N GLU A 89 -3.74 -1.46 -0.21
CA GLU A 89 -4.94 -0.67 -0.52
C GLU A 89 -6.22 -1.29 0.06
N HIS A 90 -6.31 -2.62 0.14
CA HIS A 90 -7.41 -3.31 0.79
C HIS A 90 -7.54 -2.98 2.29
N ALA A 91 -6.45 -2.56 2.93
CA ALA A 91 -6.44 -2.11 4.32
C ALA A 91 -6.85 -0.63 4.48
N CYS A 92 -7.25 0.07 3.41
CA CYS A 92 -7.66 1.47 3.50
C CYS A 92 -8.75 1.70 4.57
N ASN A 93 -9.75 0.81 4.67
CA ASN A 93 -10.79 0.88 5.71
C ASN A 93 -10.29 0.58 7.13
N HIS A 94 -9.11 -0.02 7.27
CA HIS A 94 -8.47 -0.33 8.54
C HIS A 94 -7.51 0.77 9.01
N VAL A 95 -7.13 1.71 8.14
CA VAL A 95 -6.19 2.79 8.49
C VAL A 95 -6.75 4.18 8.23
N MET A 96 -7.84 4.30 7.46
CA MET A 96 -8.51 5.57 7.20
C MET A 96 -9.95 5.55 7.72
N GLN A 97 -10.36 6.63 8.38
CA GLN A 97 -11.75 6.85 8.77
C GLN A 97 -12.21 8.26 8.44
N PHE A 98 -13.43 8.36 7.92
CA PHE A 98 -14.08 9.64 7.69
C PHE A 98 -14.83 10.09 8.95
N LYS A 99 -14.76 11.38 9.25
CA LYS A 99 -15.48 12.03 10.33
C LYS A 99 -16.18 13.27 9.79
N TRP A 100 -17.50 13.32 9.96
CA TRP A 100 -18.35 14.39 9.46
C TRP A 100 -19.34 14.81 10.56
N ASN A 101 -19.51 16.13 10.77
CA ASN A 101 -20.40 16.68 11.81
C ASN A 101 -20.19 16.07 13.21
N ARG A 102 -18.93 15.89 13.63
CA ARG A 102 -18.50 15.21 14.89
C ARG A 102 -18.79 13.71 14.96
N HIS A 103 -19.43 13.12 13.95
CA HIS A 103 -19.73 11.70 13.90
C HIS A 103 -18.70 10.96 13.04
N LEU A 104 -18.27 9.79 13.50
CA LEU A 104 -17.52 8.86 12.68
C LEU A 104 -18.46 8.25 11.65
N VAL A 105 -18.03 8.24 10.39
CA VAL A 105 -18.77 7.65 9.30
C VAL A 105 -18.51 6.14 9.33
N PRO A 106 -19.56 5.29 9.35
CA PRO A 106 -19.38 3.84 9.30
C PRO A 106 -18.55 3.44 8.08
N THR A 107 -17.54 2.58 8.28
CA THR A 107 -16.63 2.11 7.23
C THR A 107 -17.25 1.00 6.38
N LEU A 108 -18.15 0.19 6.96
CA LEU A 108 -18.97 -0.76 6.21
C LEU A 108 -20.23 -0.08 5.68
N LYS A 109 -20.20 0.29 4.40
CA LYS A 109 -21.38 0.66 3.61
C LYS A 109 -21.29 0.02 2.25
N SER A 110 -22.45 -0.19 1.60
CA SER A 110 -22.48 -0.54 0.19
C SER A 110 -21.93 0.63 -0.65
N GLU A 111 -21.40 0.33 -1.83
CA GLU A 111 -20.90 1.35 -2.75
C GLU A 111 -21.97 2.41 -3.09
N GLN A 112 -23.22 1.99 -3.29
CA GLN A 112 -24.34 2.91 -3.53
C GLN A 112 -24.54 3.88 -2.36
N ALA A 113 -24.50 3.38 -1.13
CA ALA A 113 -24.64 4.21 0.07
C ALA A 113 -23.44 5.17 0.24
N TRP A 114 -22.24 4.75 -0.17
CA TRP A 114 -21.08 5.64 -0.24
C TRP A 114 -21.24 6.74 -1.28
N ASN A 115 -21.66 6.40 -2.49
CA ASN A 115 -21.87 7.36 -3.57
C ASN A 115 -22.95 8.39 -3.19
N PHE A 116 -24.08 7.94 -2.65
CA PHE A 116 -25.12 8.84 -2.13
C PHE A 116 -24.61 9.74 -1.01
N TRP A 117 -23.80 9.19 -0.10
CA TRP A 117 -23.19 9.99 0.96
C TRP A 117 -22.27 11.07 0.39
N VAL A 118 -21.42 10.76 -0.59
CA VAL A 118 -20.57 11.78 -1.23
C VAL A 118 -21.40 12.88 -1.90
N VAL A 119 -22.45 12.53 -2.63
CA VAL A 119 -23.37 13.51 -3.24
C VAL A 119 -24.06 14.38 -2.19
N SER A 120 -24.39 13.81 -1.03
CA SER A 120 -25.07 14.53 0.05
C SER A 120 -24.23 15.65 0.69
N LEU A 121 -22.90 15.56 0.61
CA LEU A 121 -21.99 16.52 1.23
C LEU A 121 -21.94 17.87 0.53
N ARG A 122 -22.43 18.00 -0.71
CA ARG A 122 -22.55 19.29 -1.44
C ARG A 122 -21.36 20.26 -1.25
N VAL A 123 -20.12 19.76 -1.40
CA VAL A 123 -18.85 20.52 -1.27
C VAL A 123 -18.41 20.80 0.18
N GLU A 124 -18.99 20.14 1.18
CA GLU A 124 -18.50 20.19 2.56
C GLU A 124 -17.17 19.44 2.72
N THR A 125 -16.28 20.01 3.54
CA THR A 125 -15.03 19.38 3.93
C THR A 125 -15.27 18.32 5.00
N VAL A 126 -14.87 17.09 4.73
CA VAL A 126 -14.91 15.96 5.67
C VAL A 126 -13.54 15.76 6.30
N MET A 127 -13.47 15.47 7.60
CA MET A 127 -12.18 15.09 8.19
C MET A 127 -11.83 13.65 7.81
N LEU A 128 -10.61 13.44 7.34
CA LEU A 128 -10.05 12.12 7.08
C LEU A 128 -8.99 11.81 8.15
N LEU A 129 -9.32 10.90 9.06
CA LEU A 129 -8.41 10.41 10.08
C LEU A 129 -7.56 9.29 9.47
N ILE A 130 -6.24 9.44 9.50
CA ILE A 130 -5.26 8.46 8.99
C ILE A 130 -4.47 7.94 10.17
N TYR A 131 -4.52 6.64 10.40
CA TYR A 131 -3.88 5.96 11.52
C TYR A 131 -2.60 5.29 11.07
N GLU A 132 -1.46 5.63 11.69
CA GLU A 132 -0.13 5.17 11.28
C GLU A 132 0.01 3.64 11.30
N TYR A 133 -0.64 2.99 12.26
CA TYR A 133 -0.65 1.52 12.42
C TYR A 133 -2.06 0.93 12.30
N GLY A 134 -3.04 1.72 11.87
CA GLY A 134 -4.43 1.32 11.76
C GLY A 134 -5.25 1.35 13.05
N LEU A 135 -6.51 0.93 12.91
CA LEU A 135 -7.54 0.95 13.95
C LEU A 135 -7.32 -0.05 15.09
N GLY A 136 -6.40 -1.00 14.90
CA GLY A 136 -6.02 -1.97 15.92
C GLY A 136 -5.30 -1.36 17.12
N ILE A 137 -4.89 -0.08 17.05
CA ILE A 137 -4.18 0.63 18.10
C ILE A 137 -5.11 1.63 18.80
N PRO A 138 -5.85 1.21 19.85
CA PRO A 138 -6.84 2.07 20.50
C PRO A 138 -6.20 3.20 21.31
N ASN A 139 -5.01 2.99 21.86
CA ASN A 139 -4.36 3.93 22.78
C ASN A 139 -2.82 3.77 22.77
N ALA A 140 -2.12 4.72 23.40
CA ALA A 140 -0.67 4.78 23.43
C ALA A 140 0.01 3.56 24.09
N ARG A 141 -0.64 2.89 25.05
CA ARG A 141 -0.07 1.69 25.67
C ARG A 141 0.02 0.54 24.66
N VAL A 142 -1.04 0.34 23.89
CA VAL A 142 -1.05 -0.68 22.83
C VAL A 142 -0.06 -0.35 21.73
N ASP A 143 0.10 0.94 21.40
CA ASP A 143 1.11 1.41 20.45
C ASP A 143 2.52 1.02 20.89
N GLU A 144 2.88 1.31 22.14
CA GLU A 144 4.16 0.90 22.72
C GLU A 144 4.33 -0.62 22.78
N GLU A 145 3.27 -1.39 23.07
CA GLU A 145 3.30 -2.85 23.05
C GLU A 145 3.55 -3.40 21.64
N VAL A 146 2.87 -2.84 20.63
CA VAL A 146 3.06 -3.20 19.21
C VAL A 146 4.48 -2.88 18.78
N LEU A 147 4.99 -1.68 19.08
CA LEU A 147 6.36 -1.29 18.78
C LEU A 147 7.36 -2.20 19.50
N ARG A 148 7.14 -2.52 20.78
CA ARG A 148 8.02 -3.42 21.54
C ARG A 148 7.99 -4.86 21.01
N ALA A 149 6.82 -5.37 20.60
CA ALA A 149 6.70 -6.69 20.00
C ALA A 149 7.34 -6.74 18.60
N SER A 150 7.29 -5.63 17.87
CA SER A 150 7.96 -5.47 16.57
C SER A 150 9.48 -5.31 16.72
N VAL A 151 9.94 -4.69 17.82
CA VAL A 151 11.32 -4.70 18.31
C VAL A 151 11.56 -5.97 19.14
N ARG A 152 11.25 -7.12 18.58
CA ARG A 152 11.92 -8.34 19.06
C ARG A 152 13.40 -8.12 18.76
N PRO A 153 14.34 -8.34 19.69
CA PRO A 153 15.73 -8.47 19.30
C PRO A 153 15.76 -9.65 18.33
N GLU A 154 15.79 -9.33 17.05
CA GLU A 154 16.43 -10.16 16.07
C GLU A 154 17.78 -10.48 16.70
N ASN A 155 17.98 -11.75 17.07
CA ASN A 155 19.32 -12.26 17.20
C ASN A 155 19.90 -12.17 15.78
N ILE A 156 20.41 -10.99 15.43
CA ILE A 156 21.22 -10.67 14.26
C ILE A 156 22.41 -11.62 14.38
N GLY A 157 22.28 -12.81 13.82
CA GLY A 157 23.13 -13.95 14.15
C GLY A 157 22.42 -15.27 13.87
N ALA A 158 21.48 -15.70 14.72
CA ALA A 158 21.00 -17.09 14.67
C ALA A 158 20.10 -17.41 13.47
N THR A 159 19.14 -16.55 13.11
CA THR A 159 18.22 -16.82 11.98
C THR A 159 18.84 -16.48 10.63
N ALA A 160 19.71 -15.46 10.58
CA ALA A 160 20.50 -15.14 9.40
C ALA A 160 21.55 -16.22 9.11
N GLU A 161 22.18 -16.81 10.13
CA GLU A 161 23.07 -17.95 9.95
C GLU A 161 22.33 -19.21 9.52
N SER A 162 21.16 -19.50 10.09
CA SER A 162 20.37 -20.67 9.66
C SER A 162 19.90 -20.51 8.21
N SER A 163 19.40 -19.33 7.82
CA SER A 163 18.99 -19.08 6.44
C SER A 163 20.16 -19.00 5.44
N ALA A 164 21.33 -18.48 5.85
CA ALA A 164 22.53 -18.51 5.03
C ALA A 164 23.08 -19.94 4.88
N ARG A 165 23.03 -20.76 5.94
CA ARG A 165 23.42 -22.19 5.87
C ARG A 165 22.50 -22.97 4.93
N ASP A 166 21.19 -22.77 5.01
CA ASP A 166 20.20 -23.41 4.12
C ASP A 166 20.44 -23.03 2.64
N VAL A 167 20.78 -21.76 2.37
CA VAL A 167 21.12 -21.28 1.03
C VAL A 167 22.46 -21.86 0.56
N VAL A 168 23.48 -21.96 1.43
CA VAL A 168 24.76 -22.63 1.12
C VAL A 168 24.53 -24.09 0.73
N GLU A 169 23.69 -24.82 1.46
CA GLU A 169 23.39 -26.23 1.19
C GLU A 169 22.73 -26.40 -0.19
N LYS A 170 21.71 -25.58 -0.50
CA LYS A 170 21.07 -25.58 -1.83
C LYS A 170 22.04 -25.22 -2.97
N LEU A 171 22.90 -24.22 -2.76
CA LEU A 171 23.89 -23.82 -3.75
C LEU A 171 24.91 -24.93 -4.01
N GLN A 172 25.34 -25.64 -2.97
CA GLN A 172 26.25 -26.78 -3.08
C GLN A 172 25.59 -27.98 -3.76
N ASP A 173 24.31 -28.24 -3.53
CA ASP A 173 23.57 -29.32 -4.19
C ASP A 173 23.47 -29.09 -5.71
N ILE A 174 23.13 -27.86 -6.12
CA ILE A 174 22.94 -27.50 -7.54
C ILE A 174 24.28 -27.32 -8.27
N TRP A 175 25.23 -26.59 -7.67
CA TRP A 175 26.45 -26.14 -8.34
C TRP A 175 27.73 -26.82 -7.86
N GLY A 176 27.70 -27.59 -6.77
CA GLY A 176 28.90 -28.20 -6.19
C GLY A 176 29.59 -29.21 -7.11
N ARG A 177 28.87 -29.76 -8.10
CA ARG A 177 29.43 -30.67 -9.11
C ARG A 177 30.03 -29.94 -10.33
N THR A 178 29.57 -28.73 -10.62
CA THR A 178 29.90 -27.98 -11.85
C THR A 178 30.81 -26.78 -11.59
N SER A 179 30.89 -26.29 -10.36
CA SER A 179 31.70 -25.14 -9.96
C SER A 179 32.74 -25.54 -8.90
N GLN A 180 34.03 -25.35 -9.21
CA GLN A 180 35.12 -25.45 -8.23
C GLN A 180 35.16 -24.20 -7.32
N GLY A 181 34.13 -24.03 -6.48
CA GLY A 181 34.14 -22.99 -5.45
C GLY A 181 34.93 -23.45 -4.23
N THR A 182 35.93 -22.68 -3.79
CA THR A 182 36.60 -22.87 -2.48
C THR A 182 35.56 -22.82 -1.37
N THR A 183 35.74 -23.54 -0.24
CA THR A 183 34.80 -23.59 0.90
C THR A 183 34.34 -22.20 1.40
N ALA A 184 35.15 -21.16 1.22
CA ALA A 184 34.83 -19.77 1.57
C ALA A 184 33.92 -19.03 0.56
N THR A 185 33.75 -19.55 -0.66
CA THR A 185 33.00 -18.91 -1.75
C THR A 185 31.49 -19.06 -1.55
N TRP A 186 31.04 -20.22 -1.05
CA TRP A 186 29.62 -20.49 -0.84
C TRP A 186 28.98 -19.59 0.22
N PRO A 187 29.60 -19.38 1.40
CA PRO A 187 29.06 -18.45 2.39
C PRO A 187 29.04 -16.99 1.91
N MET A 188 30.02 -16.56 1.10
CA MET A 188 30.01 -15.22 0.49
C MET A 188 28.82 -15.04 -0.47
N TRP A 189 28.54 -16.06 -1.29
CA TRP A 189 27.43 -16.01 -2.24
C TRP A 189 26.08 -16.06 -1.54
N ALA A 190 25.91 -16.96 -0.57
CA ALA A 190 24.71 -17.00 0.25
C ALA A 190 24.46 -15.67 0.97
N ASN A 191 25.51 -15.03 1.50
CA ASN A 191 25.39 -13.69 2.08
C ASN A 191 24.99 -12.61 1.08
N ALA A 192 25.47 -12.68 -0.16
CA ALA A 192 25.09 -11.73 -1.20
C ALA A 192 23.60 -11.87 -1.57
N ILE A 193 23.08 -13.10 -1.62
CA ILE A 193 21.67 -13.40 -1.88
C ILE A 193 20.81 -12.97 -0.69
N THR A 194 21.16 -13.38 0.53
CA THR A 194 20.33 -13.13 1.71
C THR A 194 20.28 -11.66 2.13
N ARG A 195 21.32 -10.87 1.83
CA ARG A 195 21.38 -9.44 2.19
C ARG A 195 20.77 -8.50 1.15
N ASN A 196 20.83 -8.84 -0.13
CA ASN A 196 20.39 -7.92 -1.19
C ASN A 196 19.03 -8.28 -1.80
N LEU A 197 18.49 -9.48 -1.52
CA LEU A 197 17.29 -9.98 -2.17
C LEU A 197 16.21 -10.36 -1.15
N ASN A 198 14.95 -10.13 -1.52
CA ASN A 198 13.79 -10.54 -0.73
C ASN A 198 13.67 -12.07 -0.70
N ARG A 199 13.11 -12.65 0.38
CA ARG A 199 12.97 -14.10 0.56
C ARG A 199 12.24 -14.81 -0.59
N TYR A 200 11.31 -14.13 -1.26
CA TYR A 200 10.57 -14.66 -2.42
C TYR A 200 11.40 -14.71 -3.72
N THR A 201 12.59 -14.10 -3.74
CA THR A 201 13.48 -14.03 -4.91
C THR A 201 14.72 -14.90 -4.77
N TRP A 202 14.91 -15.56 -3.62
CA TRP A 202 16.08 -16.41 -3.36
C TRP A 202 16.09 -17.66 -4.23
N ASP A 203 14.97 -18.36 -4.38
CA ASP A 203 14.92 -19.59 -5.18
C ASP A 203 15.25 -19.33 -6.65
N SER A 204 14.91 -18.15 -7.19
CA SER A 204 15.33 -17.73 -8.53
C SER A 204 16.82 -17.40 -8.58
N ALA A 205 17.35 -16.66 -7.60
CA ALA A 205 18.76 -16.26 -7.55
C ALA A 205 19.72 -17.44 -7.29
N ILE A 206 19.24 -18.52 -6.67
CA ILE A 206 19.98 -19.77 -6.45
C ILE A 206 20.19 -20.54 -7.78
N LEU A 207 19.27 -20.37 -8.74
CA LEU A 207 19.33 -20.98 -10.08
C LEU A 207 20.23 -20.21 -11.05
N ASP A 208 20.64 -19.00 -10.71
CA ASP A 208 21.63 -18.27 -11.48
C ASP A 208 23.03 -18.82 -11.15
N PRO A 209 23.91 -19.02 -12.16
CA PRO A 209 25.24 -19.52 -11.91
C PRO A 209 26.07 -18.51 -11.09
N PRO A 210 27.03 -18.98 -10.26
CA PRO A 210 27.83 -18.10 -9.43
C PRO A 210 28.58 -17.08 -10.28
N ILE A 211 28.30 -15.79 -10.04
CA ILE A 211 29.06 -14.69 -10.62
C ILE A 211 30.48 -14.79 -10.06
N ARG A 212 31.46 -15.03 -10.96
CA ARG A 212 32.88 -15.05 -10.58
C ARG A 212 33.22 -13.77 -9.82
N PRO A 213 33.99 -13.82 -8.73
CA PRO A 213 34.27 -12.63 -7.94
C PRO A 213 34.99 -11.62 -8.83
N ILE A 214 34.45 -10.39 -8.87
CA ILE A 214 35.21 -9.22 -9.24
C ILE A 214 36.32 -9.14 -8.18
N LEU A 215 37.53 -9.50 -8.58
CA LEU A 215 38.74 -9.20 -7.84
C LEU A 215 38.75 -7.69 -7.56
N ALA A 216 38.44 -7.30 -6.33
CA ALA A 216 38.87 -6.02 -5.81
C ALA A 216 40.40 -6.10 -5.70
N GLN A 217 41.08 -5.44 -6.62
CA GLN A 217 42.51 -5.21 -6.52
C GLN A 217 42.81 -4.38 -5.27
N SER A 218 43.76 -4.86 -4.46
CA SER A 218 44.71 -4.06 -3.71
C SER A 218 45.98 -4.89 -3.53
#